data_AF-A0A2K2VIT9-F1
#
_entry.id   AF-A0A2K2VIT9-F1
#
_cell.length_a   1.000
_cell.length_b   1.000
_cell.length_c   1.000
_cell.angle_alpha   90.00
_cell.angle_beta   90.00
_cell.angle_gamma   90.00
#
_symmetry.space_group_name_H-M   'P 1'
#
loop_
_entity.id
_entity.type
_entity.pdbx_description
1 polymer ?
#
loop_
_entity_poly.entity_id
_entity_poly.type
_entity_poly.pdbx_seq_one_letter_code
_entity_poly.pdbx_strand_id
1 'polypeptide(L)'
;MRKFNKISTKIKVIGALLIFLIGGVIGTTAYLTQQNTKDALLINIAGKQRMLTQEISKTIFYAQYSKIFDFSEMDKASHEFIEGLDTLKNGNKTQGIFIVSTEEISNQLDKIDYLWGNFYKNIKDYKQMAASSIENEEEMKKIVDFIYANNTILLENVDELVTMFTNHSEGKINFIKTFQIFAGILLFMIFIYSFSQLKSIESHVDSFMQYSKMLADNEDISNLAPIQLEAESESEILEVSDTINCFINKINAAVGHSNEALLQSQKASSKLEELTDEFDTILDELKDRSLASKHLNNSEDIVIASTEELINSTKKLTNIKKELDKLIKNCQELK
;
A
#
# COMPACT_ATOMS: atom_id res chain seq x y z
N MET A 1 9.57 19.68 -13.19
CA MET A 1 10.03 18.27 -13.12
C MET A 1 9.16 17.50 -12.13
N ARG A 2 8.95 16.20 -12.39
CA ARG A 2 7.87 15.36 -11.84
C ARG A 2 7.88 15.26 -10.30
N LYS A 3 6.76 15.60 -9.65
CA LYS A 3 6.49 15.47 -8.20
C LYS A 3 6.47 14.02 -7.65
N PHE A 4 6.82 13.02 -8.47
CA PHE A 4 6.72 11.59 -8.13
C PHE A 4 7.95 11.04 -7.40
N ASN A 5 9.11 11.71 -7.49
CA ASN A 5 10.35 11.29 -6.81
C ASN A 5 10.53 11.90 -5.42
N LYS A 6 9.45 12.43 -4.84
CA LYS A 6 9.47 12.96 -3.48
C LYS A 6 9.47 11.83 -2.45
N ILE A 7 10.32 11.92 -1.43
CA ILE A 7 10.35 10.96 -0.30
C ILE A 7 8.93 10.85 0.30
N SER A 8 8.30 11.99 0.57
CA SER A 8 6.95 12.03 1.17
C SER A 8 5.91 11.36 0.27
N THR A 9 6.01 11.54 -1.05
CA THR A 9 5.07 10.92 -2.00
C THR A 9 5.25 9.41 -2.04
N LYS A 10 6.50 8.92 -2.14
CA LYS A 10 6.80 7.47 -2.12
C LYS A 10 6.22 6.80 -0.87
N ILE A 11 6.46 7.37 0.32
CA ILE A 11 5.97 6.84 1.60
C ILE A 11 4.43 6.87 1.66
N LYS A 12 3.79 7.97 1.27
CA LYS A 12 2.32 8.10 1.31
C LYS A 12 1.63 7.11 0.38
N VAL A 13 2.17 6.91 -0.83
CA VAL A 13 1.61 5.97 -1.80
C VAL A 13 1.71 4.53 -1.27
N ILE A 14 2.87 4.12 -0.77
CA ILE A 14 3.06 2.78 -0.19
C ILE A 14 2.12 2.58 1.02
N GLY A 15 2.07 3.54 1.93
CA GLY A 15 1.21 3.47 3.11
C GLY A 15 -0.27 3.38 2.77
N ALA A 16 -0.75 4.19 1.82
CA ALA A 16 -2.14 4.14 1.37
C ALA A 16 -2.49 2.79 0.72
N LEU A 17 -1.57 2.25 -0.09
CA LEU A 17 -1.76 0.98 -0.78
C LEU A 17 -1.81 -0.19 0.23
N LEU A 18 -0.94 -0.17 1.25
CA LEU A 18 -0.95 -1.15 2.34
C LEU A 18 -2.26 -1.10 3.14
N ILE A 19 -2.69 0.09 3.56
CA ILE A 19 -3.94 0.26 4.31
C ILE A 19 -5.14 -0.23 3.50
N PHE A 20 -5.19 0.12 2.21
CA PHE A 20 -6.26 -0.32 1.32
C PHE A 20 -6.29 -1.85 1.18
N LEU A 21 -5.14 -2.49 0.94
CA LEU A 21 -5.06 -3.95 0.83
C LEU A 21 -5.44 -4.66 2.13
N ILE A 22 -4.89 -4.23 3.26
CA ILE A 22 -5.18 -4.84 4.57
C ILE A 22 -6.66 -4.65 4.91
N GLY A 23 -7.20 -3.45 4.73
CA GLY A 23 -8.63 -3.17 4.94
C GLY A 23 -9.53 -4.01 4.01
N GLY A 24 -9.14 -4.18 2.75
CA GLY A 24 -9.81 -5.05 1.80
C GLY A 24 -9.86 -6.50 2.27
N VAL A 25 -8.71 -7.08 2.66
CA VAL A 25 -8.63 -8.46 3.15
C VAL A 25 -9.47 -8.65 4.41
N ILE A 26 -9.38 -7.74 5.39
CA ILE A 26 -10.17 -7.82 6.63
C ILE A 26 -11.67 -7.71 6.31
N GLY A 27 -12.05 -6.74 5.48
CA GLY A 27 -13.44 -6.50 5.11
C GLY A 27 -14.07 -7.69 4.40
N THR A 28 -13.40 -8.27 3.40
CA THR A 28 -13.89 -9.46 2.69
C THR A 28 -13.99 -10.67 3.62
N THR A 29 -13.00 -10.83 4.52
CA THR A 29 -12.99 -11.95 5.49
C THR A 29 -14.14 -11.82 6.49
N ALA A 30 -14.38 -10.62 7.02
CA ALA A 30 -15.47 -10.37 7.96
C ALA A 30 -16.84 -10.58 7.30
N TYR A 31 -17.05 -10.01 6.11
CA TYR A 31 -18.28 -10.17 5.34
C TYR A 31 -18.61 -11.64 5.08
N LEU A 32 -17.62 -12.43 4.65
CA LEU A 32 -17.85 -13.83 4.32
C LEU A 32 -17.94 -14.73 5.55
N THR A 33 -17.25 -14.41 6.65
CA THR A 33 -17.47 -15.10 7.93
C THR A 33 -18.93 -14.98 8.37
N GLN A 34 -19.54 -13.79 8.20
CA GLN A 34 -20.98 -13.61 8.46
C GLN A 34 -21.81 -14.48 7.52
N GLN A 35 -21.50 -14.52 6.23
CA GLN A 35 -22.21 -15.36 5.26
C GLN A 35 -22.09 -16.87 5.58
N ASN A 36 -20.92 -17.34 6.01
CA ASN A 36 -20.69 -18.74 6.35
C ASN A 36 -21.60 -19.22 7.50
N THR A 37 -21.90 -18.36 8.47
CA THR A 37 -22.86 -18.72 9.54
C THR A 37 -24.27 -18.96 9.01
N LYS A 38 -24.66 -18.24 7.94
CA LYS A 38 -25.96 -18.41 7.28
C LYS A 38 -25.98 -19.65 6.39
N ASP A 39 -24.90 -19.89 5.67
CA ASP A 39 -24.76 -21.08 4.83
C ASP A 39 -24.76 -22.37 5.68
N ALA A 40 -24.13 -22.36 6.88
CA ALA A 40 -24.19 -23.47 7.83
C ALA A 40 -25.62 -23.74 8.36
N LEU A 41 -26.40 -22.68 8.59
CA LEU A 41 -27.81 -22.82 9.00
C LEU A 41 -28.65 -23.46 7.88
N LEU A 42 -28.45 -23.04 6.63
CA LEU A 42 -29.10 -23.64 5.46
C LEU A 42 -28.77 -25.13 5.31
N ILE A 43 -27.49 -25.49 5.42
CA ILE A 43 -27.03 -26.89 5.38
C ILE A 43 -27.68 -27.71 6.51
N ASN A 44 -27.83 -27.15 7.71
CA ASN A 44 -28.50 -27.83 8.82
C ASN A 44 -30.00 -28.02 8.55
N ILE A 45 -30.69 -27.02 8.00
CA ILE A 45 -32.11 -27.13 7.64
C ILE A 45 -32.30 -28.19 6.55
N ALA A 46 -31.49 -28.16 5.49
CA ALA A 46 -31.48 -29.18 4.44
C ALA A 46 -31.16 -30.57 5.00
N GLY A 47 -30.17 -30.66 5.89
CA GLY A 47 -29.78 -31.90 6.55
C GLY A 47 -30.89 -32.50 7.39
N LYS A 48 -31.65 -31.66 8.10
CA LYS A 48 -32.83 -32.06 8.89
C LYS A 48 -33.93 -32.64 8.01
N GLN A 49 -34.10 -32.16 6.77
CA GLN A 49 -35.09 -32.71 5.84
C GLN A 49 -34.89 -34.21 5.61
N ARG A 50 -33.65 -34.71 5.54
CA ARG A 50 -33.36 -36.15 5.42
C ARG A 50 -33.96 -36.93 6.57
N MET A 51 -33.69 -36.48 7.80
CA MET A 51 -34.22 -37.10 9.02
C MET A 51 -35.75 -37.13 9.01
N LEU A 52 -36.39 -36.00 8.66
CA LEU A 52 -37.85 -35.86 8.65
C LEU A 52 -38.50 -36.84 7.66
N THR A 53 -37.95 -37.02 6.45
CA THR A 53 -38.49 -38.02 5.49
C THR A 53 -38.49 -39.44 6.05
N GLN A 54 -37.43 -39.79 6.79
CA GLN A 54 -37.29 -41.12 7.41
C GLN A 54 -38.20 -41.27 8.62
N GLU A 55 -38.33 -40.23 9.44
CA GLU A 55 -39.23 -40.20 10.60
C GLU A 55 -40.68 -40.42 10.17
N ILE A 56 -41.13 -39.70 9.14
CA ILE A 56 -42.47 -39.83 8.55
C ILE A 56 -42.71 -41.26 8.04
N SER A 57 -41.77 -41.81 7.27
CA SER A 57 -41.87 -43.16 6.72
C SER A 57 -41.92 -44.22 7.84
N LYS A 58 -41.04 -44.08 8.83
CA LYS A 58 -40.95 -44.94 10.02
C LYS A 58 -42.28 -44.97 10.78
N THR A 59 -42.91 -43.81 11.02
CA THR A 59 -44.20 -43.75 11.74
C THR A 59 -45.29 -44.50 11.00
N ILE A 60 -45.32 -44.43 9.66
CA ILE A 60 -46.31 -45.17 8.86
C ILE A 60 -46.08 -46.67 8.91
N PHE A 61 -44.82 -47.12 8.78
CA PHE A 61 -44.49 -48.54 8.90
C PHE A 61 -44.79 -49.08 10.30
N TYR A 62 -44.50 -48.30 11.33
CA TYR A 62 -44.81 -48.67 12.71
C TYR A 62 -46.33 -48.74 12.94
N ALA A 63 -47.09 -47.76 12.44
CA ALA A 63 -48.55 -47.77 12.53
C ALA A 63 -49.17 -48.99 11.81
N GLN A 64 -48.65 -49.33 10.63
CA GLN A 64 -49.11 -50.51 9.87
C GLN A 64 -48.80 -51.82 10.60
N TYR A 65 -47.62 -51.94 11.19
CA TYR A 65 -47.17 -53.13 11.90
C TYR A 65 -47.86 -53.31 13.26
N SER A 66 -47.86 -52.26 14.08
CA SER A 66 -48.39 -52.30 15.46
C SER A 66 -49.91 -52.17 15.51
N LYS A 67 -50.55 -51.68 14.43
CA LYS A 67 -51.96 -51.27 14.38
C LYS A 67 -52.31 -50.19 15.42
N ILE A 68 -51.30 -49.45 15.91
CA ILE A 68 -51.46 -48.28 16.77
C ILE A 68 -51.35 -47.03 15.89
N PHE A 69 -52.45 -46.27 15.81
CA PHE A 69 -52.56 -45.11 14.94
C PHE A 69 -52.38 -43.81 15.73
N ASP A 70 -51.15 -43.53 16.15
CA ASP A 70 -50.72 -42.21 16.63
C ASP A 70 -49.86 -41.53 15.57
N PHE A 71 -50.34 -40.41 15.06
CA PHE A 71 -49.71 -39.65 13.98
C PHE A 71 -49.14 -38.31 14.45
N SER A 72 -49.10 -38.04 15.76
CA SER A 72 -48.62 -36.76 16.30
C SER A 72 -47.17 -36.45 15.93
N GLU A 73 -46.26 -37.42 16.03
CA GLU A 73 -44.85 -37.32 15.62
C GLU A 73 -44.74 -37.03 14.10
N MET A 74 -45.50 -37.78 13.29
CA MET A 74 -45.51 -37.61 11.83
C MET A 74 -46.09 -36.26 11.38
N ASP A 75 -47.13 -35.77 12.04
CA ASP A 75 -47.73 -34.47 11.73
C ASP A 75 -46.77 -33.33 12.04
N LYS A 76 -46.08 -33.42 13.19
CA LYS A 76 -45.02 -32.49 13.53
C LYS A 76 -43.88 -32.55 12.52
N ALA A 77 -43.41 -33.75 12.17
CA ALA A 77 -42.33 -33.93 11.20
C ALA A 77 -42.72 -33.41 9.80
N SER A 78 -43.96 -33.65 9.37
CA SER A 78 -44.49 -33.14 8.09
C SER A 78 -44.57 -31.62 8.08
N HIS A 79 -44.98 -31.01 9.19
CA HIS A 79 -45.02 -29.55 9.32
C HIS A 79 -43.61 -28.94 9.29
N GLU A 80 -42.68 -29.48 10.07
CA GLU A 80 -41.27 -29.05 10.07
C GLU A 80 -40.60 -29.25 8.71
N PHE A 81 -41.01 -30.27 7.95
CA PHE A 81 -40.50 -30.51 6.61
C PHE A 81 -40.97 -29.44 5.63
N ILE A 82 -42.27 -29.10 5.67
CA ILE A 82 -42.86 -28.05 4.82
C ILE A 82 -42.25 -26.69 5.15
N GLU A 83 -42.12 -26.32 6.43
CA GLU A 83 -41.49 -25.06 6.83
C GLU A 83 -40.01 -25.00 6.44
N GLY A 84 -39.31 -26.14 6.54
CA GLY A 84 -37.92 -26.26 6.13
C GLY A 84 -37.74 -26.04 4.63
N LEU A 85 -38.53 -26.72 3.79
CA LEU A 85 -38.50 -26.51 2.34
C LEU A 85 -38.87 -25.09 1.94
N ASP A 86 -39.90 -24.50 2.56
CA ASP A 86 -40.28 -23.11 2.32
C ASP A 86 -39.12 -22.15 2.67
N THR A 87 -38.45 -22.37 3.80
CA THR A 87 -37.28 -21.59 4.20
C THR A 87 -36.12 -21.72 3.21
N LEU A 88 -35.87 -22.93 2.68
CA LEU A 88 -34.80 -23.17 1.70
C LEU A 88 -35.12 -22.53 0.35
N LYS A 89 -36.40 -22.48 -0.05
CA LYS A 89 -36.87 -21.97 -1.34
C LYS A 89 -37.08 -20.46 -1.35
N ASN A 90 -37.75 -19.94 -0.32
CA ASN A 90 -38.21 -18.55 -0.25
C ASN A 90 -37.40 -17.69 0.74
N GLY A 91 -36.51 -18.31 1.51
CA GLY A 91 -35.74 -17.64 2.56
C GLY A 91 -36.58 -17.32 3.80
N ASN A 92 -35.92 -16.78 4.82
CA ASN A 92 -36.58 -16.35 6.05
C ASN A 92 -35.90 -15.08 6.60
N LYS A 93 -36.55 -13.93 6.41
CA LYS A 93 -36.01 -12.62 6.83
C LYS A 93 -35.77 -12.52 8.33
N THR A 94 -36.63 -13.14 9.14
CA THR A 94 -36.52 -13.14 10.60
C THR A 94 -35.28 -13.90 11.08
N GLN A 95 -34.89 -14.95 10.36
CA GLN A 95 -33.66 -15.71 10.61
C GLN A 95 -32.44 -15.16 9.84
N GLY A 96 -32.63 -14.12 9.03
CA GLY A 96 -31.60 -13.56 8.15
C GLY A 96 -31.12 -14.54 7.08
N ILE A 97 -32.01 -15.44 6.64
CA ILE A 97 -31.78 -16.40 5.56
C ILE A 97 -32.28 -15.78 4.26
N PHE A 98 -31.39 -15.65 3.29
CA PHE A 98 -31.72 -15.21 1.94
C PHE A 98 -31.79 -16.41 1.00
N ILE A 99 -32.54 -16.26 -0.09
CA ILE A 99 -32.70 -17.29 -1.12
C ILE A 99 -31.33 -17.60 -1.74
N VAL A 100 -31.02 -18.88 -1.86
CA VAL A 100 -29.84 -19.31 -2.63
C VAL A 100 -30.23 -19.37 -4.10
N SER A 101 -29.67 -18.43 -4.87
CA SER A 101 -30.11 -18.12 -6.23
C SER A 101 -29.37 -18.90 -7.33
N THR A 102 -28.91 -20.13 -7.06
CA THR A 102 -28.34 -20.96 -8.13
C THR A 102 -29.47 -21.73 -8.81
N GLU A 103 -29.43 -21.76 -10.15
CA GLU A 103 -30.43 -22.47 -10.96
C GLU A 103 -30.51 -23.96 -10.58
N GLU A 104 -29.35 -24.58 -10.32
CA GLU A 104 -29.25 -25.99 -9.91
C GLU A 104 -29.98 -26.27 -8.59
N ILE A 105 -29.78 -25.44 -7.55
CA ILE A 105 -30.43 -25.63 -6.25
C ILE A 105 -31.94 -25.37 -6.37
N SER A 106 -32.34 -24.37 -7.15
CA SER A 106 -33.76 -24.08 -7.41
C SER A 106 -34.46 -25.27 -8.08
N ASN A 107 -33.85 -25.83 -9.12
CA ASN A 107 -34.40 -26.98 -9.83
C ASN A 107 -34.49 -28.22 -8.94
N GLN A 108 -33.51 -28.44 -8.06
CA GLN A 108 -33.55 -29.55 -7.11
C GLN A 108 -34.64 -29.38 -6.05
N LEU A 109 -34.84 -28.15 -5.56
CA LEU A 109 -35.94 -27.84 -4.64
C LEU A 109 -37.31 -28.08 -5.30
N ASP A 110 -37.49 -27.68 -6.56
CA ASP A 110 -38.75 -27.93 -7.29
C ASP A 110 -39.01 -29.43 -7.51
N LYS A 111 -37.96 -30.21 -7.77
CA LYS A 111 -38.05 -31.67 -7.86
C LYS A 111 -38.45 -32.29 -6.53
N ILE A 112 -37.87 -31.84 -5.41
CA ILE A 112 -38.23 -32.31 -4.07
C ILE A 112 -39.67 -31.92 -3.72
N ASP A 113 -40.11 -30.69 -4.03
CA ASP A 113 -41.49 -30.24 -3.83
C ASP A 113 -42.49 -31.15 -4.57
N TYR A 114 -42.18 -31.52 -5.82
CA TYR A 114 -43.01 -32.43 -6.60
C TYR A 114 -43.08 -33.84 -5.98
N LEU A 115 -41.94 -34.41 -5.61
CA LEU A 115 -41.88 -35.72 -4.96
C LEU A 115 -42.62 -35.71 -3.62
N TRP A 116 -42.42 -34.66 -2.81
CA TRP A 116 -43.10 -34.46 -1.55
C TRP A 116 -44.60 -34.32 -1.72
N GLY A 117 -45.09 -33.57 -2.72
CA GLY A 117 -46.53 -33.43 -2.97
C GLY A 117 -47.24 -34.79 -3.16
N ASN A 118 -46.61 -35.69 -3.94
CA ASN A 118 -47.12 -37.05 -4.14
C ASN A 118 -47.01 -37.90 -2.87
N PHE A 119 -45.89 -37.80 -2.16
CA PHE A 119 -45.64 -38.52 -0.91
C PHE A 119 -46.64 -38.10 0.18
N TYR A 120 -46.83 -36.80 0.38
CA TYR A 120 -47.71 -36.20 1.37
C TYR A 120 -49.20 -36.48 1.12
N LYS A 121 -49.62 -36.58 -0.16
CA LYS A 121 -50.96 -37.03 -0.50
C LYS A 121 -51.22 -38.45 0.03
N ASN A 122 -50.31 -39.39 -0.25
CA ASN A 122 -50.42 -40.78 0.22
C ASN A 122 -50.43 -40.87 1.76
N ILE A 123 -49.64 -40.04 2.44
CA ILE A 123 -49.66 -39.94 3.91
C ILE A 123 -51.05 -39.54 4.42
N LYS A 124 -51.67 -38.53 3.81
CA LYS A 124 -53.02 -38.06 4.18
C LYS A 124 -54.07 -39.15 3.94
N ASP A 125 -54.03 -39.80 2.79
CA ASP A 125 -54.96 -40.86 2.42
C ASP A 125 -54.85 -42.05 3.41
N TYR A 126 -53.62 -42.43 3.78
CA TYR A 126 -53.37 -43.46 4.79
C TYR A 126 -53.96 -43.11 6.16
N LYS A 127 -53.74 -41.87 6.65
CA LYS A 127 -54.33 -41.40 7.91
C LYS A 127 -55.85 -41.43 7.89
N GLN A 128 -56.45 -41.02 6.78
CA GLN A 128 -57.91 -41.01 6.63
C GLN A 128 -58.49 -42.43 6.69
N MET A 129 -57.84 -43.39 6.04
CA MET A 129 -58.23 -44.80 6.09
C MET A 129 -58.06 -45.39 7.49
N ALA A 130 -56.94 -45.09 8.16
CA ALA A 130 -56.68 -45.53 9.53
C ALA A 130 -57.70 -45.00 10.56
N ALA A 131 -58.30 -43.83 10.31
CA ALA A 131 -59.35 -43.26 11.14
C ALA A 131 -60.76 -43.78 10.81
N SER A 132 -60.93 -44.49 9.69
CA SER A 132 -62.22 -45.00 9.22
C SER A 132 -62.55 -46.36 9.84
N SER A 133 -63.84 -46.63 10.09
CA SER A 133 -64.32 -47.89 10.69
C SER A 133 -64.37 -49.06 9.69
N ILE A 134 -63.98 -48.85 8.44
CA ILE A 134 -64.00 -49.85 7.37
C ILE A 134 -62.54 -50.21 7.07
N GLU A 135 -62.14 -51.43 7.41
CA GLU A 135 -60.80 -51.94 7.09
C GLU A 135 -60.66 -52.09 5.57
N ASN A 136 -59.93 -51.17 4.96
CA ASN A 136 -59.51 -51.27 3.56
C ASN A 136 -58.03 -51.68 3.50
N GLU A 137 -57.73 -52.86 4.06
CA GLU A 137 -56.37 -53.33 4.30
C GLU A 137 -55.55 -53.47 2.99
N GLU A 138 -56.20 -53.83 1.88
CA GLU A 138 -55.54 -53.91 0.58
C GLU A 138 -55.08 -52.54 0.07
N GLU A 139 -55.89 -51.50 0.25
CA GLU A 139 -55.58 -50.15 -0.21
C GLU A 139 -54.54 -49.47 0.69
N MET A 140 -54.63 -49.68 2.01
CA MET A 140 -53.58 -49.25 2.95
C MET A 140 -52.24 -49.92 2.63
N LYS A 141 -52.24 -51.21 2.28
CA LYS A 141 -51.01 -51.91 1.87
C LYS A 141 -50.39 -51.30 0.61
N LYS A 142 -51.20 -50.94 -0.40
CA LYS A 142 -50.71 -50.25 -1.61
C LYS A 142 -50.03 -48.93 -1.27
N ILE A 143 -50.58 -48.16 -0.33
CA ILE A 143 -49.96 -46.91 0.14
C ILE A 143 -48.63 -47.18 0.86
N VAL A 144 -48.58 -48.20 1.73
CA VAL A 144 -47.35 -48.58 2.44
C VAL A 144 -46.26 -49.03 1.46
N ASP A 145 -46.61 -49.85 0.45
CA ASP A 145 -45.68 -50.28 -0.60
C ASP A 145 -45.19 -49.08 -1.43
N PHE A 146 -46.07 -48.12 -1.74
CA PHE A 146 -45.70 -46.87 -2.40
C PHE A 146 -44.70 -46.05 -1.56
N ILE A 147 -44.98 -45.88 -0.25
CA ILE A 147 -44.10 -45.16 0.67
C ILE A 147 -42.75 -45.88 0.82
N TYR A 148 -42.74 -47.21 0.86
CA TYR A 148 -41.51 -48.00 0.86
C TYR A 148 -40.66 -47.76 -0.39
N ALA A 149 -41.27 -47.76 -1.58
CA ALA A 149 -40.54 -47.52 -2.83
C ALA A 149 -40.06 -46.06 -2.97
N ASN A 150 -40.85 -45.09 -2.53
CA ASN A 150 -40.59 -43.67 -2.77
C ASN A 150 -39.81 -42.98 -1.64
N ASN A 151 -39.74 -43.53 -0.43
CA ASN A 151 -38.98 -42.90 0.66
C ASN A 151 -37.49 -42.77 0.30
N THR A 152 -36.92 -43.77 -0.38
CA THR A 152 -35.50 -43.79 -0.71
C THR A 152 -35.22 -42.78 -1.82
N ILE A 153 -36.13 -42.70 -2.81
CA ILE A 153 -36.05 -41.69 -3.88
C ILE A 153 -36.11 -40.28 -3.27
N LEU A 154 -37.05 -40.01 -2.36
CA LEU A 154 -37.16 -38.71 -1.71
C LEU A 154 -35.92 -38.41 -0.86
N LEU A 155 -35.43 -39.38 -0.09
CA LEU A 155 -34.21 -39.25 0.71
C LEU A 155 -32.99 -38.90 -0.15
N GLU A 156 -32.78 -39.62 -1.26
CA GLU A 156 -31.66 -39.39 -2.18
C GLU A 156 -31.71 -37.99 -2.79
N ASN A 157 -32.89 -37.50 -3.17
CA ASN A 157 -33.03 -36.14 -3.72
C ASN A 157 -32.75 -35.07 -2.65
N VAL A 158 -33.20 -35.28 -1.41
CA VAL A 158 -32.90 -34.39 -0.29
C VAL A 158 -31.40 -34.46 0.07
N ASP A 159 -30.76 -35.62 -0.02
CA ASP A 159 -29.32 -35.76 0.20
C ASP A 159 -28.49 -35.06 -0.86
N GLU A 160 -28.89 -35.17 -2.13
CA GLU A 160 -28.34 -34.41 -3.24
C GLU A 160 -28.44 -32.91 -3.00
N LEU A 161 -29.59 -32.42 -2.51
CA LEU A 161 -29.77 -31.02 -2.13
C LEU A 161 -28.78 -30.58 -1.03
N VAL A 162 -28.57 -31.40 0.00
CA VAL A 162 -27.59 -31.13 1.07
C VAL A 162 -26.18 -31.02 0.49
N THR A 163 -25.81 -31.93 -0.42
CA THR A 163 -24.53 -31.87 -1.13
C THR A 163 -24.40 -30.60 -1.95
N MET A 164 -25.45 -30.17 -2.66
CA MET A 164 -25.44 -28.92 -3.43
C MET A 164 -25.22 -27.68 -2.54
N PHE A 165 -25.93 -27.57 -1.40
CA PHE A 165 -25.71 -26.47 -0.44
C PHE A 165 -24.30 -26.50 0.16
N THR A 166 -23.78 -27.70 0.45
CA THR A 166 -22.42 -27.89 0.96
C THR A 166 -21.38 -27.43 -0.05
N ASN A 167 -21.48 -27.89 -1.30
CA ASN A 167 -20.57 -27.50 -2.38
C ASN A 167 -20.62 -26.00 -2.67
N HIS A 168 -21.81 -25.39 -2.64
CA HIS A 168 -21.97 -23.95 -2.79
C HIS A 168 -21.26 -23.17 -1.67
N SER A 169 -21.42 -23.60 -0.42
CA SER A 169 -20.73 -23.00 0.73
C SER A 169 -19.21 -23.20 0.64
N GLU A 170 -18.75 -24.40 0.31
CA GLU A 170 -17.32 -24.71 0.17
C GLU A 170 -16.68 -23.94 -0.99
N GLY A 171 -17.37 -23.77 -2.11
CA GLY A 171 -16.91 -22.96 -3.24
C GLY A 171 -16.61 -21.52 -2.84
N LYS A 172 -17.52 -20.88 -2.07
CA LYS A 172 -17.27 -19.55 -1.50
C LYS A 172 -16.06 -19.54 -0.58
N ILE A 173 -15.94 -20.53 0.31
CA ILE A 173 -14.81 -20.64 1.25
C ILE A 173 -13.48 -20.80 0.50
N ASN A 174 -13.44 -21.65 -0.53
CA ASN A 174 -12.24 -21.90 -1.30
C ASN A 174 -11.81 -20.67 -2.10
N PHE A 175 -12.75 -19.96 -2.72
CA PHE A 175 -12.47 -18.68 -3.37
C PHE A 175 -11.77 -17.70 -2.43
N ILE A 176 -12.22 -17.60 -1.17
CA ILE A 176 -11.61 -16.72 -0.15
C ILE A 176 -10.20 -17.17 0.20
N LYS A 177 -10.00 -18.46 0.48
CA LYS A 177 -8.68 -18.98 0.82
C LYS A 177 -7.69 -18.65 -0.30
N THR A 178 -8.07 -18.87 -1.55
CA THR A 178 -7.24 -18.52 -2.71
C THR A 178 -6.99 -17.01 -2.80
N PHE A 179 -8.02 -16.19 -2.62
CA PHE A 179 -7.89 -14.72 -2.61
C PHE A 179 -6.96 -14.23 -1.49
N GLN A 180 -7.08 -14.76 -0.28
CA GLN A 180 -6.25 -14.39 0.87
C GLN A 180 -4.79 -14.79 0.68
N ILE A 181 -4.52 -15.98 0.14
CA ILE A 181 -3.16 -16.42 -0.21
C ILE A 181 -2.55 -15.47 -1.25
N PHE A 182 -3.30 -15.17 -2.31
CA PHE A 182 -2.86 -14.24 -3.35
C PHE A 182 -2.59 -12.83 -2.78
N ALA A 183 -3.50 -12.29 -1.98
CA ALA A 183 -3.34 -11.00 -1.33
C ALA A 183 -2.14 -10.99 -0.37
N GLY A 184 -1.89 -12.10 0.35
CA GLY A 184 -0.71 -12.26 1.20
C GLY A 184 0.60 -12.23 0.43
N ILE A 185 0.67 -12.92 -0.72
CA ILE A 185 1.84 -12.87 -1.61
C ILE A 185 2.05 -11.45 -2.15
N LEU A 186 0.98 -10.78 -2.57
CA LEU A 186 1.04 -9.40 -3.05
C LEU A 186 1.52 -8.44 -1.96
N LEU A 187 1.02 -8.58 -0.73
CA LEU A 187 1.47 -7.81 0.44
C LEU A 187 2.96 -8.04 0.72
N PHE A 188 3.42 -9.28 0.61
CA PHE A 188 4.84 -9.61 0.79
C PHE A 188 5.72 -8.95 -0.28
N MET A 189 5.28 -8.94 -1.54
CA MET A 189 5.97 -8.24 -2.62
C MET A 189 6.03 -6.73 -2.38
N ILE A 190 4.93 -6.11 -1.93
CA ILE A 190 4.89 -4.69 -1.57
C ILE A 190 5.80 -4.39 -0.39
N PHE A 191 5.86 -5.29 0.59
CA PHE A 191 6.76 -5.17 1.73
C PHE A 191 8.23 -5.18 1.27
N ILE A 192 8.62 -6.13 0.42
CA ILE A 192 9.98 -6.18 -0.15
C ILE A 192 10.28 -4.90 -0.94
N TYR A 193 9.35 -4.47 -1.79
CA TYR A 193 9.50 -3.23 -2.56
C TYR A 193 9.66 -2.00 -1.65
N SER A 194 8.83 -1.89 -0.61
CA SER A 194 8.90 -0.82 0.39
C SER A 194 10.24 -0.82 1.12
N PHE A 195 10.72 -1.99 1.51
CA PHE A 195 12.00 -2.13 2.18
C PHE A 195 13.17 -1.76 1.27
N SER A 196 13.13 -2.19 0.01
CA SER A 196 14.12 -1.80 -1.00
C SER A 196 14.14 -0.29 -1.23
N GLN A 197 12.97 0.36 -1.29
CA GLN A 197 12.88 1.80 -1.42
C GLN A 197 13.45 2.53 -0.20
N LEU A 198 13.19 2.01 1.00
CA LEU A 198 13.76 2.59 2.22
C LEU A 198 15.29 2.54 2.21
N LYS A 199 15.87 1.41 1.79
CA LYS A 199 17.33 1.27 1.62
C LYS A 199 17.91 2.20 0.56
N SER A 200 17.20 2.43 -0.55
CA SER A 200 17.66 3.37 -1.58
C SER A 200 17.70 4.80 -1.05
N ILE A 201 16.67 5.23 -0.32
CA ILE A 201 16.64 6.55 0.32
C ILE A 201 17.79 6.69 1.34
N GLU A 202 17.99 5.68 2.18
CA GLU A 202 19.11 5.63 3.14
C GLU A 202 20.45 5.82 2.42
N SER A 203 20.69 5.09 1.34
CA SER A 203 21.91 5.19 0.55
C SER A 203 22.13 6.59 -0.03
N HIS A 204 21.09 7.23 -0.60
CA HIS A 204 21.23 8.57 -1.17
C HIS A 204 21.50 9.63 -0.09
N VAL A 205 20.87 9.50 1.08
CA VAL A 205 21.13 10.37 2.23
C VAL A 205 22.56 10.19 2.72
N ASP A 206 23.04 8.95 2.82
CA ASP A 206 24.42 8.66 3.21
C ASP A 206 25.44 9.22 2.21
N SER A 207 25.20 9.08 0.90
CA SER A 207 26.05 9.69 -0.13
C SER A 207 26.08 11.20 0.02
N PHE A 208 24.93 11.85 0.16
CA PHE A 208 24.86 13.30 0.40
C PHE A 208 25.63 13.71 1.67
N MET A 209 25.46 12.98 2.77
CA MET A 209 26.16 13.24 4.02
C MET A 209 27.68 13.06 3.91
N GLN A 210 28.14 12.05 3.17
CA GLN A 210 29.56 11.84 2.90
C GLN A 210 30.15 12.99 2.09
N TYR A 211 29.49 13.43 1.02
CA TYR A 211 29.93 14.60 0.25
C TYR A 211 29.96 15.87 1.11
N SER A 212 28.93 16.08 1.93
CA SER A 212 28.91 17.22 2.86
C SER A 212 30.07 17.18 3.85
N LYS A 213 30.45 16.00 4.36
CA LYS A 213 31.61 15.83 5.23
C LYS A 213 32.92 16.09 4.49
N MET A 214 33.08 15.57 3.27
CA MET A 214 34.25 15.85 2.43
C MET A 214 34.42 17.34 2.16
N LEU A 215 33.31 18.07 1.95
CA LEU A 215 33.33 19.52 1.76
C LEU A 215 33.79 20.25 3.03
N ALA A 216 33.29 19.84 4.20
CA ALA A 216 33.67 20.44 5.48
C ALA A 216 35.12 20.14 5.89
N ASP A 217 35.63 18.96 5.52
CA ASP A 217 37.00 18.54 5.82
C ASP A 217 38.04 19.08 4.81
N ASN A 218 37.63 19.73 3.72
CA ASN A 218 38.54 20.21 2.68
C ASN A 218 39.34 21.44 3.13
N GLU A 219 40.67 21.38 3.13
CA GLU A 219 41.53 22.48 3.62
C GLU A 219 41.71 23.63 2.61
N ASP A 220 41.44 23.40 1.32
CA ASP A 220 41.65 24.39 0.25
C ASP A 220 40.33 24.83 -0.41
N ILE A 221 40.00 26.12 -0.24
CA ILE A 221 38.81 26.77 -0.84
C ILE A 221 38.99 27.17 -2.30
N SER A 222 40.19 27.00 -2.86
CA SER A 222 40.49 27.48 -4.21
C SER A 222 39.67 26.75 -5.27
N ASN A 223 39.28 25.49 -5.01
CA ASN A 223 38.43 24.67 -5.89
C ASN A 223 37.61 23.66 -5.09
N LEU A 224 36.51 24.11 -4.50
CA LEU A 224 35.55 23.20 -3.88
C LEU A 224 34.81 22.41 -4.98
N ALA A 225 34.80 21.09 -4.86
CA ALA A 225 34.09 20.23 -5.80
C ALA A 225 32.57 20.24 -5.54
N PRO A 226 31.72 20.38 -6.58
CA PRO A 226 30.28 20.29 -6.41
C PRO A 226 29.88 18.85 -6.01
N ILE A 227 28.83 18.76 -5.19
CA ILE A 227 28.18 17.51 -4.82
C ILE A 227 27.61 16.86 -6.08
N GLN A 228 28.02 15.63 -6.36
CA GLN A 228 27.48 14.81 -7.44
C GLN A 228 26.59 13.71 -6.86
N LEU A 229 25.29 13.84 -7.07
CA LEU A 229 24.31 12.80 -6.73
C LEU A 229 23.83 12.11 -8.01
N GLU A 230 23.34 10.89 -7.86
CA GLU A 230 22.72 10.16 -8.95
C GLU A 230 21.45 10.88 -9.42
N ALA A 231 21.20 10.90 -10.73
CA ALA A 231 20.02 11.56 -11.31
C ALA A 231 18.69 10.96 -10.82
N GLU A 232 18.72 9.75 -10.27
CA GLU A 232 17.57 9.05 -9.69
C GLU A 232 17.32 9.37 -8.21
N SER A 233 18.19 10.16 -7.57
CA SER A 233 18.02 10.60 -6.18
C SER A 233 16.74 11.40 -5.98
N GLU A 234 16.26 11.43 -4.74
CA GLU A 234 15.02 12.08 -4.39
C GLU A 234 15.07 13.59 -4.61
N SER A 235 13.96 14.15 -5.07
CA SER A 235 13.92 15.56 -5.47
C SER A 235 14.29 16.52 -4.35
N GLU A 236 13.97 16.18 -3.10
CA GLU A 236 14.34 16.97 -1.93
C GLU A 236 15.86 16.96 -1.69
N ILE A 237 16.52 15.82 -1.92
CA ILE A 237 17.98 15.71 -1.79
C ILE A 237 18.66 16.47 -2.94
N LEU A 238 18.14 16.33 -4.17
CA LEU A 238 18.63 17.08 -5.33
C LEU A 238 18.49 18.59 -5.14
N GLU A 239 17.35 19.08 -4.64
CA GLU A 239 17.13 20.52 -4.40
C GLU A 239 18.12 21.10 -3.37
N VAL A 240 18.41 20.34 -2.30
CA VAL A 240 19.42 20.72 -1.31
C VAL A 240 20.82 20.70 -1.93
N SER A 241 21.14 19.67 -2.72
CA SER A 241 22.42 19.54 -3.42
C SER A 241 22.64 20.69 -4.41
N ASP A 242 21.64 21.05 -5.21
CA ASP A 242 21.71 22.18 -6.15
C ASP A 242 21.93 23.52 -5.44
N THR A 243 21.29 23.71 -4.29
CA THR A 243 21.46 24.92 -3.46
C THR A 243 22.89 25.02 -2.94
N ILE A 244 23.43 23.91 -2.42
CA ILE A 244 24.81 23.85 -1.95
C ILE A 244 25.80 24.02 -3.11
N ASN A 245 25.54 23.40 -4.26
CA ASN A 245 26.37 23.55 -5.47
C ASN A 245 26.39 24.99 -5.98
N CYS A 246 25.26 25.70 -5.94
CA CYS A 246 25.20 27.13 -6.25
C CYS A 246 26.05 27.95 -5.28
N PHE A 247 26.02 27.63 -3.99
CA PHE A 247 26.85 28.27 -2.98
C PHE A 247 28.35 28.00 -3.20
N ILE A 248 28.73 26.75 -3.46
CA ILE A 248 30.09 26.32 -3.82
C ILE A 248 30.59 27.12 -5.03
N ASN A 249 29.80 27.23 -6.09
CA ASN A 249 30.17 27.97 -7.29
C ASN A 249 30.38 29.47 -7.01
N LYS A 250 29.56 30.08 -6.14
CA LYS A 250 29.74 31.48 -5.71
C LYS A 250 31.02 31.67 -4.92
N ILE A 251 31.38 30.72 -4.04
CA ILE A 251 32.66 30.76 -3.31
C ILE A 251 33.82 30.63 -4.28
N ASN A 252 33.82 29.60 -5.14
CA ASN A 252 34.89 29.38 -6.11
C ASN A 252 35.09 30.62 -7.02
N ALA A 253 33.99 31.23 -7.48
CA ALA A 253 34.06 32.47 -8.26
C ALA A 253 34.63 33.65 -7.45
N ALA A 254 34.20 33.84 -6.21
CA ALA A 254 34.71 34.91 -5.35
C ALA A 254 36.21 34.75 -5.03
N VAL A 255 36.65 33.53 -4.72
CA VAL A 255 38.07 33.20 -4.50
C VAL A 255 38.89 33.38 -5.78
N GLY A 256 38.37 32.93 -6.92
CA GLY A 256 38.99 33.13 -8.23
C GLY A 256 39.18 34.60 -8.59
N HIS A 257 38.12 35.42 -8.47
CA HIS A 257 38.21 36.86 -8.70
C HIS A 257 39.15 37.57 -7.71
N SER A 258 39.17 37.14 -6.44
CA SER A 258 40.08 37.67 -5.43
C SER A 258 41.55 37.36 -5.76
N ASN A 259 41.86 36.12 -6.15
CA ASN A 259 43.20 35.73 -6.56
C ASN A 259 43.67 36.49 -7.81
N GLU A 260 42.80 36.67 -8.81
CA GLU A 260 43.11 37.49 -9.99
C GLU A 260 43.36 38.95 -9.61
N ALA A 261 42.50 39.54 -8.76
CA ALA A 261 42.66 40.91 -8.30
C ALA A 261 43.95 41.11 -7.48
N LEU A 262 44.33 40.13 -6.65
CA LEU A 262 45.62 40.12 -5.94
C LEU A 262 46.80 40.13 -6.91
N LEU A 263 46.78 39.26 -7.92
CA LEU A 263 47.85 39.16 -8.91
C LEU A 263 48.00 40.48 -9.70
N GLN A 264 46.88 41.07 -10.13
CA GLN A 264 46.89 42.35 -10.85
C GLN A 264 47.34 43.50 -9.96
N SER A 265 46.91 43.52 -8.69
CA SER A 265 47.32 44.56 -7.73
C SER A 265 48.82 44.51 -7.45
N GLN A 266 49.40 43.30 -7.32
CA GLN A 266 50.84 43.12 -7.17
C GLN A 266 51.63 43.59 -8.40
N LYS A 267 51.16 43.23 -9.60
CA LYS A 267 51.78 43.69 -10.86
C LYS A 267 51.71 45.20 -11.01
N ALA A 268 50.56 45.80 -10.69
CA ALA A 268 50.37 47.25 -10.74
C ALA A 268 51.29 47.96 -9.74
N SER A 269 51.38 47.45 -8.49
CA SER A 269 52.27 47.98 -7.47
C SER A 269 53.73 47.97 -7.92
N SER A 270 54.23 46.84 -8.44
CA SER A 270 55.61 46.72 -8.93
C SER A 270 55.91 47.70 -10.07
N LYS A 271 54.93 47.97 -10.93
CA LYS A 271 55.09 48.88 -12.07
C LYS A 271 55.04 50.35 -11.67
N LEU A 272 54.27 50.68 -10.63
CA LEU A 272 54.27 52.03 -10.05
C LEU A 272 55.56 52.30 -9.26
N GLU A 273 56.11 51.28 -8.60
CA GLU A 273 57.42 51.36 -7.94
C GLU A 273 58.53 51.64 -8.96
N GLU A 274 58.58 50.88 -10.07
CA GLU A 274 59.50 51.14 -11.19
C GLU A 274 59.33 52.57 -11.76
N LEU A 275 58.08 53.04 -11.90
CA LEU A 275 57.80 54.40 -12.37
C LEU A 275 58.25 55.48 -11.37
N THR A 276 58.22 55.18 -10.07
CA THR A 276 58.68 56.10 -9.02
C THR A 276 60.19 56.26 -9.10
N ASP A 277 60.92 55.16 -9.28
CA ASP A 277 62.37 55.17 -9.51
C ASP A 277 62.75 55.95 -10.80
N GLU A 278 61.94 55.84 -11.85
CA GLU A 278 62.09 56.64 -13.07
C GLU A 278 61.87 58.14 -12.80
N PHE A 279 60.84 58.51 -12.03
CA PHE A 279 60.60 59.91 -11.65
C PHE A 279 61.75 60.49 -10.83
N ASP A 280 62.26 59.75 -9.85
CA ASP A 280 63.43 60.14 -9.05
C ASP A 280 64.64 60.45 -9.94
N THR A 281 64.92 59.56 -10.90
CA THR A 281 66.03 59.71 -11.85
C THR A 281 65.85 60.97 -12.73
N ILE A 282 64.65 61.18 -13.27
CA ILE A 282 64.36 62.33 -14.15
C ILE A 282 64.37 63.65 -13.36
N LEU A 283 63.91 63.64 -12.11
CA LEU A 283 63.94 64.80 -11.22
C LEU A 283 65.36 65.22 -10.88
N ASP A 284 66.26 64.26 -10.65
CA ASP A 284 67.68 64.52 -10.43
C ASP A 284 68.36 65.15 -11.65
N GLU A 285 67.96 64.75 -12.87
CA GLU A 285 68.45 65.32 -14.13
C GLU A 285 67.89 66.73 -14.43
N LEU A 286 66.67 67.04 -14.00
CA LEU A 286 65.95 68.28 -14.32
C LEU A 286 66.22 69.47 -13.36
N LYS A 287 67.24 69.37 -12.49
CA LYS A 287 67.58 70.27 -11.36
C LYS A 287 67.47 71.80 -11.59
N ASP A 288 67.43 72.28 -12.84
CA ASP A 288 67.36 73.69 -13.23
C ASP A 288 66.06 74.18 -13.94
N ARG A 289 65.01 73.35 -14.15
CA ARG A 289 63.74 73.77 -14.82
C ARG A 289 62.52 73.78 -13.89
N SER A 290 62.23 74.94 -13.27
CA SER A 290 61.28 75.10 -12.15
C SER A 290 59.82 74.69 -12.41
N LEU A 291 59.32 74.74 -13.65
CA LEU A 291 57.92 74.40 -13.97
C LEU A 291 57.72 72.92 -14.27
N ALA A 292 58.70 72.27 -14.92
CA ALA A 292 58.63 70.84 -15.26
C ALA A 292 58.86 69.96 -14.02
N SER A 293 59.81 70.32 -13.15
CA SER A 293 60.07 69.58 -11.90
C SER A 293 58.87 69.59 -10.95
N LYS A 294 58.14 70.71 -10.86
CA LYS A 294 56.94 70.80 -10.01
C LYS A 294 55.80 69.87 -10.48
N HIS A 295 55.60 69.73 -11.78
CA HIS A 295 54.61 68.80 -12.32
C HIS A 295 55.04 67.34 -12.18
N LEU A 296 56.35 67.04 -12.27
CA LEU A 296 56.89 65.71 -11.99
C LEU A 296 56.72 65.33 -10.51
N ASN A 297 57.12 66.19 -9.57
CA ASN A 297 56.94 65.95 -8.13
C ASN A 297 55.48 65.64 -7.78
N ASN A 298 54.54 66.44 -8.31
CA ASN A 298 53.11 66.18 -8.08
C ASN A 298 52.66 64.83 -8.67
N SER A 299 53.28 64.37 -9.76
CA SER A 299 52.96 63.08 -10.39
C SER A 299 53.57 61.91 -9.61
N GLU A 300 54.79 62.07 -9.11
CA GLU A 300 55.47 61.15 -8.19
C GLU A 300 54.65 60.98 -6.90
N ASP A 301 54.21 62.06 -6.27
CA ASP A 301 53.34 62.02 -5.08
C ASP A 301 52.05 61.22 -5.33
N ILE A 302 51.44 61.39 -6.51
CA ILE A 302 50.24 60.65 -6.91
C ILE A 302 50.55 59.15 -7.09
N VAL A 303 51.69 58.81 -7.68
CA VAL A 303 52.12 57.43 -7.90
C VAL A 303 52.44 56.75 -6.57
N ILE A 304 53.13 57.43 -5.65
CA ILE A 304 53.38 56.94 -4.29
C ILE A 304 52.06 56.69 -3.56
N ALA A 305 51.15 57.67 -3.57
CA ALA A 305 49.82 57.53 -2.95
C ALA A 305 49.02 56.36 -3.56
N SER A 306 49.05 56.22 -4.89
CA SER A 306 48.37 55.13 -5.60
C SER A 306 48.96 53.75 -5.25
N THR A 307 50.28 53.68 -5.09
CA THR A 307 51.00 52.47 -4.67
C THR A 307 50.62 52.08 -3.24
N GLU A 308 50.54 53.05 -2.33
CA GLU A 308 50.12 52.82 -0.95
C GLU A 308 48.66 52.34 -0.86
N GLU A 309 47.75 52.91 -1.66
CA GLU A 309 46.36 52.44 -1.76
C GLU A 309 46.24 51.01 -2.33
N LEU A 310 47.06 50.67 -3.33
CA LEU A 310 47.13 49.32 -3.92
C LEU A 310 47.67 48.29 -2.93
N ILE A 311 48.70 48.63 -2.17
CA ILE A 311 49.25 47.78 -1.09
C ILE A 311 48.16 47.55 -0.02
N ASN A 312 47.45 48.59 0.39
CA ASN A 312 46.35 48.48 1.34
C ASN A 312 45.19 47.61 0.81
N SER A 313 44.86 47.73 -0.47
CA SER A 313 43.83 46.89 -1.12
C SER A 313 44.26 45.43 -1.22
N THR A 314 45.51 45.18 -1.60
CA THR A 314 46.13 43.84 -1.60
C THR A 314 46.08 43.21 -0.21
N LYS A 315 46.37 43.99 0.84
CA LYS A 315 46.28 43.54 2.24
C LYS A 315 44.84 43.20 2.64
N LYS A 316 43.85 43.99 2.22
CA LYS A 316 42.41 43.70 2.45
C LYS A 316 41.97 42.41 1.75
N LEU A 317 42.35 42.22 0.48
CA LEU A 317 42.06 41.00 -0.28
C LEU A 317 42.72 39.76 0.34
N THR A 318 43.97 39.90 0.80
CA THR A 318 44.70 38.85 1.53
C THR A 318 43.99 38.49 2.83
N ASN A 319 43.48 39.49 3.57
CA ASN A 319 42.70 39.24 4.79
C ASN A 319 41.37 38.56 4.48
N ILE A 320 40.66 38.93 3.42
CA ILE A 320 39.42 38.25 2.99
C ILE A 320 39.69 36.78 2.71
N LYS A 321 40.76 36.47 1.95
CA LYS A 321 41.19 35.08 1.72
C LYS A 321 41.43 34.35 3.03
N LYS A 322 42.15 34.98 3.96
CA LYS A 322 42.47 34.43 5.27
C LYS A 322 41.23 34.17 6.14
N GLU A 323 40.24 35.06 6.11
CA GLU A 323 38.97 34.87 6.83
C GLU A 323 38.11 33.77 6.21
N LEU A 324 38.11 33.63 4.87
CA LEU A 324 37.48 32.51 4.18
C LEU A 324 38.15 31.17 4.55
N ASP A 325 39.49 31.13 4.61
CA ASP A 325 40.26 29.96 5.04
C ASP A 325 39.96 29.57 6.51
N LYS A 326 39.82 30.57 7.40
CA LYS A 326 39.47 30.34 8.82
C LYS A 326 38.05 29.82 9.01
N LEU A 327 37.09 30.30 8.23
CA LEU A 327 35.69 29.86 8.29
C LEU A 327 35.59 28.34 8.12
N ILE A 328 36.43 27.76 7.26
CA ILE A 328 36.50 26.31 7.06
C ILE A 328 37.19 25.59 8.21
N LYS A 329 38.34 26.09 8.70
CA LYS A 329 39.02 25.48 9.86
C LYS A 329 38.12 25.41 11.10
N ASN A 330 37.33 26.44 11.36
CA ASN A 330 36.38 26.44 12.48
C ASN A 330 35.23 25.44 12.29
N CYS A 331 34.86 25.10 11.05
CA CYS A 331 33.92 24.02 10.78
C CYS A 331 34.50 22.63 11.11
N GLN A 332 35.83 22.46 11.07
CA GLN A 332 36.51 21.21 11.43
C GLN A 332 36.60 20.99 12.94
N GLU A 333 36.64 22.06 13.74
CA GLU A 333 36.70 22.00 15.22
C GLU A 333 35.37 21.66 15.89
N LEU A 334 34.25 21.64 15.14
CA LEU A 334 32.92 21.23 15.62
C LEU A 334 32.70 19.71 15.63
N LYS A 335 33.76 18.91 15.41
CA LYS A 335 33.74 17.44 15.45
C LYS A 335 33.61 16.87 16.87
#